data_AF-A4RYW4-F1
#
_entry.id   AF-A4RYW4-F1
#
_cell.length_a   1.000
_cell.length_b   1.000
_cell.length_c   1.000
_cell.angle_alpha   90.00
_cell.angle_beta   90.00
_cell.angle_gamma   90.00
#
_symmetry.space_group_name_H-M   'P 1'
#
loop_
_entity.id
_entity.type
_entity.pdbx_description
1 polymer ?
#
loop_
_entity_poly.entity_id
_entity_poly.type
_entity_poly.pdbx_seq_one_letter_code
_entity_poly.pdbx_strand_id
1 'polypeptide(L)'
;MADAANECAAKTVLPRRADEVIETLRAVARCGDDFSRAMVPGSGCALLDAMDGGKALMTARRNADVATAYFEALASALGVENERAMGLFRALATVNVFEHDDRPTVFGVMDVFQGLACSASAQSAVAVAAALEKSGALGDFIARAFVTMAAREDDADAIDVAMSRRFFAFVIFVLRARSERFQALAFAGVESAATPVVARLCLSRAGSEPNAAALYQEIKRRER
;
A
#
# COMPACT_ATOMS: atom_id res chain seq x y z
N MET A 1 -18.82 6.61 36.10
CA MET A 1 -18.37 5.21 35.93
C MET A 1 -18.39 4.74 34.46
N ALA A 2 -19.09 5.42 33.54
CA ALA A 2 -19.10 5.07 32.12
C ALA A 2 -17.80 5.43 31.36
N ASP A 3 -16.97 6.35 31.88
CA ASP A 3 -15.77 6.81 31.16
C ASP A 3 -14.59 5.83 31.23
N ALA A 4 -14.37 5.14 32.36
CA ALA A 4 -13.25 4.22 32.51
C ALA A 4 -13.38 2.95 31.64
N ALA A 5 -14.61 2.48 31.38
CA ALA A 5 -14.86 1.33 30.51
C ALA A 5 -14.68 1.68 29.01
N ASN A 6 -15.09 2.88 28.60
CA ASN A 6 -14.88 3.39 27.24
C ASN A 6 -13.42 3.72 26.96
N GLU A 7 -12.70 4.25 27.95
CA GLU A 7 -11.26 4.51 27.85
C GLU A 7 -10.42 3.21 27.86
N CYS A 8 -10.91 2.15 28.52
CA CYS A 8 -10.31 0.82 28.49
C CYS A 8 -10.55 0.12 27.15
N ALA A 9 -11.73 0.27 26.54
CA ALA A 9 -12.04 -0.22 25.19
C ALA A 9 -11.22 0.49 24.09
N ALA A 10 -10.95 1.79 24.26
CA ALA A 10 -10.05 2.56 23.40
C ALA A 10 -8.56 2.17 23.56
N LYS A 11 -8.17 1.63 24.73
CA LYS A 11 -6.79 1.18 25.03
C LYS A 11 -6.56 -0.32 24.81
N THR A 12 -7.60 -1.12 24.66
CA THR A 12 -7.50 -2.47 24.09
C THR A 12 -7.21 -2.38 22.60
N VAL A 13 -5.95 -2.10 22.26
CA VAL A 13 -5.32 -2.58 21.03
C VAL A 13 -5.71 -4.05 20.93
N LEU A 14 -6.57 -4.45 19.98
CA LEU A 14 -7.02 -5.83 19.83
C LEU A 14 -5.96 -6.61 19.05
N PRO A 15 -5.10 -7.42 19.68
CA PRO A 15 -4.11 -8.22 18.95
C PRO A 15 -4.70 -9.61 18.66
N ARG A 16 -5.54 -10.16 19.55
CA ARG A 16 -6.01 -11.55 19.46
C ARG A 16 -6.94 -11.84 18.27
N ARG A 17 -7.86 -10.93 17.93
CA ARG A 17 -8.77 -11.12 16.78
C ARG A 17 -8.15 -10.75 15.44
N ALA A 18 -7.18 -9.83 15.43
CA ALA A 18 -6.51 -9.43 14.20
C ALA A 18 -5.57 -10.55 13.73
N ASP A 19 -4.84 -11.17 14.65
CA ASP A 19 -3.90 -12.26 14.33
C ASP A 19 -4.61 -13.47 13.73
N GLU A 20 -5.71 -13.93 14.34
CA GLU A 20 -6.53 -15.04 13.80
C GLU A 20 -7.07 -14.73 12.40
N VAL A 21 -7.51 -13.49 12.16
CA VAL A 21 -7.99 -13.04 10.85
C VAL A 21 -6.83 -12.99 9.84
N ILE A 22 -5.68 -12.45 10.22
CA ILE A 22 -4.47 -12.40 9.38
C ILE A 22 -4.02 -13.81 9.03
N GLU A 23 -3.93 -14.72 10.00
CA GLU A 23 -3.54 -16.11 9.80
C GLU A 23 -4.49 -16.83 8.86
N THR A 24 -5.79 -16.64 9.05
CA THR A 24 -6.83 -17.20 8.18
C THR A 24 -6.69 -16.67 6.75
N LEU A 25 -6.61 -15.36 6.57
CA LEU A 25 -6.46 -14.74 5.25
C LEU A 25 -5.15 -15.17 4.57
N ARG A 26 -4.04 -15.25 5.30
CA ARG A 26 -2.78 -15.77 4.77
C ARG A 26 -2.86 -17.25 4.44
N ALA A 27 -3.64 -18.04 5.16
CA ALA A 27 -3.92 -19.42 4.80
C ALA A 27 -4.69 -19.52 3.49
N VAL A 28 -5.72 -18.67 3.30
CA VAL A 28 -6.40 -18.56 2.00
C VAL A 28 -5.42 -18.16 0.90
N ALA A 29 -4.57 -17.16 1.16
CA ALA A 29 -3.60 -16.68 0.17
C ALA A 29 -2.59 -17.76 -0.25
N ARG A 30 -2.19 -18.65 0.66
CA ARG A 30 -1.28 -19.78 0.38
C ARG A 30 -1.94 -20.89 -0.43
N CYS A 31 -3.21 -21.17 -0.18
CA CYS A 31 -3.91 -22.27 -0.82
C CYS A 31 -4.73 -21.85 -2.06
N GLY A 32 -4.84 -20.54 -2.32
CA GLY A 32 -5.46 -19.97 -3.51
C GLY A 32 -6.89 -20.42 -3.74
N ASP A 33 -7.22 -20.67 -5.01
CA ASP A 33 -8.52 -21.14 -5.46
C ASP A 33 -8.95 -22.46 -4.80
N ASP A 34 -8.03 -23.39 -4.53
CA ASP A 34 -8.37 -24.73 -4.06
C ASP A 34 -9.01 -24.71 -2.67
N PHE A 35 -8.48 -23.88 -1.77
CA PHE A 35 -9.06 -23.67 -0.44
C PHE A 35 -10.39 -22.91 -0.51
N SER A 36 -10.50 -21.93 -1.42
CA SER A 36 -11.73 -21.17 -1.62
C SER A 36 -12.86 -22.06 -2.15
N ARG A 37 -12.55 -23.01 -3.04
CA ARG A 37 -13.51 -23.99 -3.60
C ARG A 37 -13.89 -25.09 -2.59
N ALA A 38 -12.97 -25.45 -1.69
CA ALA A 38 -13.22 -26.48 -0.67
C ALA A 38 -14.03 -25.97 0.54
N MET A 39 -14.09 -24.66 0.75
CA MET A 39 -14.82 -24.05 1.86
C MET A 39 -16.31 -23.88 1.56
N VAL A 40 -17.16 -24.31 2.50
CA VAL A 40 -18.61 -24.12 2.45
C VAL A 40 -18.92 -22.60 2.46
N PRO A 41 -19.94 -22.13 1.71
CA PRO A 41 -20.33 -20.72 1.70
C PRO A 41 -20.56 -20.20 3.12
N GLY A 42 -19.66 -19.34 3.63
CA GLY A 42 -19.86 -18.67 4.91
C GLY A 42 -18.63 -18.20 5.71
N SER A 43 -17.43 -18.77 5.55
CA SER A 43 -16.32 -18.49 6.50
C SER A 43 -15.12 -17.71 5.94
N GLY A 44 -14.73 -17.92 4.67
CA GLY A 44 -13.58 -17.24 4.04
C GLY A 44 -13.98 -16.35 2.85
N CYS A 45 -14.63 -16.92 1.83
CA CYS A 45 -15.10 -16.17 0.66
C CYS A 45 -16.10 -15.05 1.02
N ALA A 46 -16.98 -15.28 2.00
CA ALA A 46 -17.91 -14.25 2.43
C ALA A 46 -17.20 -13.01 3.00
N LEU A 47 -16.03 -13.17 3.62
CA LEU A 47 -15.21 -12.07 4.12
C LEU A 47 -14.47 -11.36 2.96
N LEU A 48 -13.95 -12.12 2.01
CA LEU A 48 -13.34 -11.62 0.76
C LEU A 48 -14.34 -10.86 -0.12
N ASP A 49 -15.62 -11.25 -0.08
CA ASP A 49 -16.69 -10.61 -0.81
C ASP A 49 -17.36 -9.48 -0.04
N ALA A 50 -17.12 -9.33 1.27
CA ALA A 50 -17.83 -8.32 2.08
C ALA A 50 -17.17 -6.93 2.07
N MET A 51 -15.89 -6.83 1.70
CA MET A 51 -15.18 -5.55 1.69
C MET A 51 -15.32 -4.83 0.34
N ASP A 52 -15.69 -3.56 0.42
CA ASP A 52 -15.66 -2.59 -0.67
C ASP A 52 -14.44 -1.65 -0.52
N GLY A 53 -14.20 -0.77 -1.50
CA GLY A 53 -13.04 0.12 -1.49
C GLY A 53 -13.00 1.03 -0.26
N GLY A 54 -14.14 1.58 0.16
CA GLY A 54 -14.22 2.44 1.34
C GLY A 54 -13.90 1.69 2.63
N LYS A 55 -14.42 0.46 2.80
CA LYS A 55 -14.08 -0.41 3.92
C LYS A 55 -12.61 -0.82 3.89
N ALA A 56 -12.05 -1.10 2.73
CA ALA A 56 -10.63 -1.45 2.60
C ALA A 56 -9.72 -0.31 3.08
N LEU A 57 -10.02 0.94 2.71
CA LEU A 57 -9.29 2.11 3.20
C LEU A 57 -9.44 2.33 4.70
N MET A 58 -10.66 2.18 5.23
CA MET A 58 -10.92 2.26 6.67
C MET A 58 -10.20 1.16 7.45
N THR A 59 -10.09 -0.05 6.89
CA THR A 59 -9.31 -1.14 7.49
C THR A 59 -7.83 -0.84 7.41
N ALA A 60 -7.29 -0.38 6.27
CA ALA A 60 -5.88 -0.01 6.14
C ALA A 60 -5.48 1.04 7.18
N ARG A 61 -6.32 2.05 7.39
CA ARG A 61 -6.16 3.07 8.44
C ARG A 61 -6.09 2.48 9.86
N ARG A 62 -6.91 1.47 10.15
CA ARG A 62 -7.05 0.90 11.51
C ARG A 62 -6.05 -0.23 11.79
N ASN A 63 -5.75 -1.04 10.77
CA ASN A 63 -4.89 -2.22 10.85
C ASN A 63 -4.39 -2.59 9.44
N ALA A 64 -3.20 -2.08 9.10
CA ALA A 64 -2.56 -2.33 7.82
C ALA A 64 -2.20 -3.81 7.60
N ASP A 65 -1.91 -4.58 8.66
CA ASP A 65 -1.59 -6.00 8.54
C ASP A 65 -2.80 -6.83 8.10
N VAL A 66 -3.97 -6.56 8.67
CA VAL A 66 -5.24 -7.18 8.25
C VAL A 66 -5.57 -6.80 6.81
N ALA A 67 -5.42 -5.52 6.45
CA ALA A 67 -5.63 -5.07 5.08
C ALA A 67 -4.65 -5.74 4.11
N THR A 68 -3.38 -5.85 4.47
CA THR A 68 -2.35 -6.55 3.67
C THR A 68 -2.73 -8.00 3.45
N ALA A 69 -3.02 -8.75 4.51
CA ALA A 69 -3.43 -10.15 4.41
C ALA A 69 -4.70 -10.33 3.58
N TYR A 70 -5.63 -9.38 3.66
CA TYR A 70 -6.82 -9.36 2.83
C TYR A 70 -6.51 -9.20 1.34
N PHE A 71 -5.67 -8.24 0.95
CA PHE A 71 -5.29 -8.04 -0.45
C PHE A 71 -4.47 -9.22 -1.01
N GLU A 72 -3.65 -9.87 -0.17
CA GLU A 72 -2.98 -11.13 -0.53
C GLU A 72 -3.98 -12.24 -0.85
N ALA A 73 -4.95 -12.46 0.06
CA ALA A 73 -5.98 -13.47 -0.11
C ALA A 73 -6.85 -13.18 -1.34
N LEU A 74 -7.24 -11.91 -1.54
CA LEU A 74 -8.03 -11.45 -2.67
C LEU A 74 -7.34 -11.77 -4.00
N ALA A 75 -6.06 -11.41 -4.14
CA ALA A 75 -5.30 -11.68 -5.36
C ALA A 75 -5.13 -13.18 -5.63
N SER A 76 -4.89 -13.98 -4.59
CA SER A 76 -4.71 -15.43 -4.70
C SER A 76 -6.00 -16.22 -4.95
N ALA A 77 -7.14 -15.76 -4.44
CA ALA A 77 -8.41 -16.51 -4.47
C ALA A 77 -9.38 -16.07 -5.57
N LEU A 78 -9.35 -14.79 -5.95
CA LEU A 78 -10.20 -14.26 -7.04
C LEU A 78 -9.44 -14.09 -8.34
N GLY A 79 -8.10 -14.07 -8.28
CA GLY A 79 -7.23 -13.91 -9.44
C GLY A 79 -7.19 -12.48 -10.00
N VAL A 80 -6.23 -12.28 -10.90
CA VAL A 80 -5.94 -10.96 -11.49
C VAL A 80 -6.92 -10.53 -12.58
N GLU A 81 -7.78 -11.43 -13.05
CA GLU A 81 -8.79 -11.16 -14.07
C GLU A 81 -10.11 -10.66 -13.48
N ASN A 82 -10.26 -10.73 -12.16
CA ASN A 82 -11.45 -10.29 -11.49
C ASN A 82 -11.48 -8.76 -11.36
N GLU A 83 -12.37 -8.10 -12.12
CA GLU A 83 -12.50 -6.64 -12.11
C GLU A 83 -12.87 -6.06 -10.74
N ARG A 84 -13.64 -6.80 -9.94
CA ARG A 84 -13.97 -6.38 -8.58
C ARG A 84 -12.72 -6.35 -7.71
N ALA A 85 -11.87 -7.37 -7.81
CA ALA A 85 -10.59 -7.41 -7.11
C ALA A 85 -9.67 -6.26 -7.58
N MET A 86 -9.58 -6.03 -8.89
CA MET A 86 -8.80 -4.90 -9.43
C MET A 86 -9.33 -3.54 -8.96
N GLY A 87 -10.64 -3.38 -8.87
CA GLY A 87 -11.27 -2.18 -8.32
C GLY A 87 -10.87 -1.90 -6.86
N LEU A 88 -10.73 -2.95 -6.03
CA LEU A 88 -10.26 -2.81 -4.65
C LEU A 88 -8.79 -2.39 -4.58
N PHE A 89 -7.92 -2.94 -5.44
CA PHE A 89 -6.53 -2.48 -5.52
C PHE A 89 -6.45 -1.03 -5.99
N ARG A 90 -7.22 -0.63 -7.02
CA ARG A 90 -7.28 0.77 -7.50
C ARG A 90 -7.74 1.73 -6.41
N ALA A 91 -8.58 1.29 -5.47
CA ALA A 91 -8.99 2.13 -4.35
C ALA A 91 -7.79 2.59 -3.49
N LEU A 92 -6.75 1.77 -3.32
CA LEU A 92 -5.53 2.17 -2.63
C LEU A 92 -4.84 3.37 -3.32
N ALA A 93 -4.87 3.40 -4.66
CA ALA A 93 -4.27 4.48 -5.44
C ALA A 93 -5.07 5.79 -5.42
N THR A 94 -6.33 5.76 -4.96
CA THR A 94 -7.13 6.97 -4.86
C THR A 94 -6.69 7.89 -3.72
N VAL A 95 -5.99 7.34 -2.72
CA VAL A 95 -5.52 8.08 -1.56
C VAL A 95 -4.38 9.02 -1.97
N ASN A 96 -4.58 10.31 -1.75
CA ASN A 96 -3.57 11.32 -2.04
C ASN A 96 -2.73 11.61 -0.80
N VAL A 97 -1.41 11.39 -0.91
CA VAL A 97 -0.45 11.54 0.19
C VAL A 97 -0.41 12.95 0.78
N PHE A 98 -0.66 13.97 -0.05
CA PHE A 98 -0.56 15.38 0.35
C PHE A 98 -1.90 16.10 0.41
N GLU A 99 -3.01 15.36 0.49
CA GLU A 99 -4.31 15.93 0.91
C GLU A 99 -4.40 15.95 2.44
N HIS A 100 -4.84 17.09 2.98
CA HIS A 100 -4.53 17.47 4.37
C HIS A 100 -5.33 16.75 5.45
N ASP A 101 -6.42 16.05 5.10
CA ASP A 101 -7.43 15.64 6.09
C ASP A 101 -7.35 14.15 6.50
N ASP A 102 -6.53 13.31 5.86
CA ASP A 102 -6.55 11.85 6.14
C ASP A 102 -5.17 11.16 6.17
N ARG A 103 -4.21 11.78 6.88
CA ARG A 103 -2.88 11.20 7.12
C ARG A 103 -2.90 9.76 7.64
N PRO A 104 -3.79 9.37 8.59
CA PRO A 104 -3.85 7.99 9.06
C PRO A 104 -4.15 6.98 7.95
N THR A 105 -5.04 7.33 7.00
CA THR A 105 -5.31 6.46 5.85
C THR A 105 -4.12 6.42 4.89
N VAL A 106 -3.47 7.56 4.63
CA VAL A 106 -2.25 7.62 3.81
C VAL A 106 -1.16 6.68 4.37
N PHE A 107 -0.92 6.74 5.67
CA PHE A 107 0.05 5.87 6.34
C PHE A 107 -0.38 4.40 6.25
N GLY A 108 -1.64 4.09 6.53
CA GLY A 108 -2.17 2.74 6.38
C GLY A 108 -2.00 2.17 4.98
N VAL A 109 -2.24 2.97 3.92
CA VAL A 109 -2.05 2.55 2.53
C VAL A 109 -0.58 2.32 2.19
N MET A 110 0.33 3.20 2.63
CA MET A 110 1.77 2.98 2.46
C MET A 110 2.22 1.70 3.16
N ASP A 111 1.78 1.46 4.39
CA ASP A 111 2.12 0.26 5.15
C ASP A 111 1.53 -0.99 4.48
N VAL A 112 0.34 -0.92 3.87
CA VAL A 112 -0.22 -2.01 3.04
C VAL A 112 0.68 -2.31 1.84
N PHE A 113 1.06 -1.30 1.05
CA PHE A 113 1.95 -1.54 -0.10
C PHE A 113 3.33 -2.09 0.33
N GLN A 114 3.88 -1.63 1.45
CA GLN A 114 5.11 -2.19 2.03
C GLN A 114 4.92 -3.65 2.45
N GLY A 115 3.83 -3.96 3.14
CA GLY A 115 3.47 -5.30 3.55
C GLY A 115 3.36 -6.24 2.35
N LEU A 116 2.66 -5.82 1.30
CA LEU A 116 2.52 -6.58 0.05
C LEU A 116 3.87 -6.81 -0.64
N ALA A 117 4.77 -5.82 -0.65
CA ALA A 117 6.11 -5.95 -1.21
C ALA A 117 7.03 -6.87 -0.38
N CYS A 118 6.70 -7.09 0.89
CA CYS A 118 7.43 -7.95 1.82
C CYS A 118 6.82 -9.33 2.04
N SER A 119 5.62 -9.59 1.52
CA SER A 119 4.95 -10.87 1.67
C SER A 119 5.81 -12.00 1.10
N ALA A 120 6.22 -12.92 1.97
CA ALA A 120 7.28 -13.89 1.70
C ALA A 120 6.80 -15.21 1.07
N SER A 121 5.50 -15.38 0.80
CA SER A 121 5.00 -16.59 0.16
C SER A 121 5.14 -16.46 -1.36
N ALA A 122 5.93 -17.34 -1.99
CA ALA A 122 6.27 -17.24 -3.42
C ALA A 122 5.02 -17.22 -4.33
N GLN A 123 3.98 -17.96 -3.97
CA GLN A 123 2.77 -18.07 -4.78
C GLN A 123 1.82 -16.87 -4.61
N SER A 124 1.58 -16.41 -3.37
CA SER A 124 0.79 -15.20 -3.14
C SER A 124 1.51 -13.95 -3.65
N ALA A 125 2.84 -13.87 -3.53
CA ALA A 125 3.61 -12.73 -4.02
C ALA A 125 3.50 -12.56 -5.54
N VAL A 126 3.44 -13.67 -6.31
CA VAL A 126 3.24 -13.62 -7.76
C VAL A 126 1.84 -13.12 -8.10
N ALA A 127 0.80 -13.64 -7.43
CA ALA A 127 -0.58 -13.21 -7.67
C ALA A 127 -0.79 -11.74 -7.31
N VAL A 128 -0.26 -11.29 -6.16
CA VAL A 128 -0.32 -9.89 -5.73
C VAL A 128 0.43 -8.97 -6.70
N ALA A 129 1.65 -9.33 -7.09
CA ALA A 129 2.42 -8.51 -8.03
C ALA A 129 1.68 -8.36 -9.37
N ALA A 130 1.09 -9.45 -9.88
CA ALA A 130 0.29 -9.40 -11.11
C ALA A 130 -1.01 -8.60 -10.94
N ALA A 131 -1.65 -8.65 -9.76
CA ALA A 131 -2.81 -7.81 -9.43
C ALA A 131 -2.45 -6.32 -9.39
N LEU A 132 -1.31 -5.98 -8.78
CA LEU A 132 -0.81 -4.60 -8.72
C LEU A 132 -0.41 -4.08 -10.09
N GLU A 133 0.22 -4.92 -10.93
CA GLU A 133 0.55 -4.61 -12.31
C GLU A 133 -0.69 -4.30 -13.14
N LYS A 134 -1.71 -5.18 -13.08
CA LYS A 134 -2.93 -5.02 -13.85
C LYS A 134 -3.82 -3.89 -13.35
N SER A 135 -3.85 -3.66 -12.04
CA SER A 135 -4.63 -2.55 -11.46
C SER A 135 -3.94 -1.19 -11.63
N GLY A 136 -2.61 -1.15 -11.79
CA GLY A 136 -1.82 0.09 -11.80
C GLY A 136 -1.63 0.71 -10.41
N ALA A 137 -2.17 0.10 -9.35
CA ALA A 137 -2.43 0.80 -8.09
C ALA A 137 -1.16 1.36 -7.41
N LEU A 138 -0.08 0.58 -7.37
CA LEU A 138 1.18 1.02 -6.76
C LEU A 138 1.83 2.16 -7.58
N GLY A 139 1.85 2.02 -8.91
CA GLY A 139 2.40 3.02 -9.81
C GLY A 139 1.63 4.33 -9.72
N ASP A 140 0.30 4.27 -9.79
CA ASP A 140 -0.58 5.43 -9.71
C ASP A 140 -0.49 6.15 -8.37
N PHE A 141 -0.41 5.41 -7.26
CA PHE A 141 -0.22 5.98 -5.93
C PHE A 141 1.07 6.79 -5.83
N ILE A 142 2.19 6.22 -6.31
CA ILE A 142 3.49 6.88 -6.34
C ILE A 142 3.47 8.09 -7.28
N ALA A 143 2.94 7.92 -8.49
CA ALA A 143 2.92 8.96 -9.51
C ALA A 143 2.13 10.18 -9.03
N ARG A 144 0.92 9.96 -8.51
CA ARG A 144 0.04 11.01 -7.99
C ARG A 144 0.69 11.78 -6.86
N ALA A 145 1.36 11.10 -5.93
CA ALA A 145 2.04 11.73 -4.82
C ALA A 145 3.19 12.65 -5.30
N PHE A 146 4.00 12.20 -6.27
CA PHE A 146 5.04 13.04 -6.85
C PHE A 146 4.49 14.23 -7.63
N VAL A 147 3.46 14.01 -8.46
CA VAL A 147 2.80 15.09 -9.22
C VAL A 147 2.22 16.13 -8.26
N THR A 148 1.58 15.70 -7.19
CA THR A 148 1.01 16.59 -6.18
C THR A 148 2.10 17.36 -5.43
N MET A 149 3.21 16.70 -5.07
CA MET A 149 4.32 17.37 -4.40
C MET A 149 4.99 18.40 -5.32
N ALA A 150 5.20 18.07 -6.60
CA ALA A 150 5.77 18.98 -7.58
C ALA A 150 4.87 20.20 -7.83
N ALA A 151 3.56 20.00 -7.94
CA ALA A 151 2.60 21.09 -8.12
C ALA A 151 2.53 22.05 -6.91
N ARG A 152 3.04 21.64 -5.76
CA ARG A 152 3.01 22.40 -4.51
C ARG A 152 4.41 22.84 -4.05
N GLU A 153 5.44 22.64 -4.88
CA GLU A 153 6.84 22.92 -4.51
C GLU A 153 7.09 24.40 -4.18
N ASP A 154 6.41 25.30 -4.88
CA ASP A 154 6.53 26.76 -4.69
C ASP A 154 5.75 27.30 -3.47
N ASP A 155 4.91 26.48 -2.86
CA ASP A 155 4.16 26.83 -1.66
C ASP A 155 4.88 26.23 -0.44
N ALA A 156 5.77 27.04 0.16
CA ALA A 156 6.69 26.60 1.21
C ALA A 156 5.98 26.03 2.45
N ASP A 157 4.73 26.43 2.70
CA ASP A 157 3.91 25.99 3.84
C ASP A 157 2.95 24.84 3.46
N ALA A 158 2.83 24.50 2.17
CA ALA A 158 1.88 23.50 1.68
C ALA A 158 2.31 22.05 1.89
N ILE A 159 3.62 21.77 1.88
CA ILE A 159 4.14 20.41 1.89
C ILE A 159 4.59 20.03 3.30
N ASP A 160 3.83 19.13 3.93
CA ASP A 160 4.20 18.56 5.21
C ASP A 160 5.52 17.78 5.11
N VAL A 161 6.54 18.26 5.84
CA VAL A 161 7.89 17.70 5.85
C VAL A 161 7.91 16.26 6.37
N ALA A 162 7.13 15.95 7.41
CA ALA A 162 7.05 14.61 7.97
C ALA A 162 6.39 13.63 7.00
N MET A 163 5.34 14.08 6.30
CA MET A 163 4.69 13.30 5.24
C MET A 163 5.66 13.02 4.08
N SER A 164 6.38 14.04 3.62
CA SER A 164 7.35 13.91 2.53
C SER A 164 8.46 12.93 2.89
N ARG A 165 9.02 13.04 4.10
CA ARG A 165 10.01 12.09 4.63
C ARG A 165 9.47 10.66 4.59
N ARG A 166 8.26 10.43 5.11
CA ARG A 166 7.64 9.09 5.15
C ARG A 166 7.43 8.56 3.73
N PHE A 167 6.95 9.40 2.82
CA PHE A 167 6.74 9.03 1.43
C PHE A 167 8.04 8.68 0.69
N PHE A 168 9.10 9.47 0.82
CA PHE A 168 10.40 9.14 0.20
C PHE A 168 10.97 7.82 0.75
N ALA A 169 10.87 7.60 2.07
CA ALA A 169 11.28 6.35 2.68
C ALA A 169 10.46 5.17 2.15
N PHE A 170 9.15 5.35 1.96
CA PHE A 170 8.27 4.38 1.33
C PHE A 170 8.71 4.02 -0.10
N VAL A 171 8.94 5.02 -0.96
CA VAL A 171 9.36 4.76 -2.35
C VAL A 171 10.70 4.03 -2.40
N ILE A 172 11.69 4.43 -1.59
CA ILE A 172 12.97 3.72 -1.49
C ILE A 172 12.77 2.27 -1.06
N PHE A 173 11.91 2.05 -0.05
CA PHE A 173 11.65 0.72 0.45
C PHE A 173 11.15 -0.22 -0.66
N VAL A 174 10.15 0.22 -1.43
CA VAL A 174 9.58 -0.62 -2.50
C VAL A 174 10.56 -0.77 -3.67
N LEU A 175 11.32 0.27 -4.02
CA LEU A 175 12.41 0.18 -5.01
C LEU A 175 13.54 -0.77 -4.57
N ARG A 176 13.66 -1.05 -3.27
CA ARG A 176 14.63 -2.01 -2.72
C ARG A 176 13.97 -3.32 -2.27
N ALA A 177 12.70 -3.54 -2.62
CA ALA A 177 12.00 -4.78 -2.30
C ALA A 177 12.73 -5.97 -2.93
N ARG A 178 12.67 -7.14 -2.29
CA ARG A 178 13.31 -8.36 -2.83
C ARG A 178 12.75 -8.79 -4.18
N SER A 179 11.47 -8.49 -4.43
CA SER A 179 10.81 -8.80 -5.70
C SER A 179 11.13 -7.75 -6.75
N GLU A 180 11.86 -8.15 -7.79
CA GLU A 180 12.15 -7.28 -8.95
C GLU A 180 10.88 -6.72 -9.60
N ARG A 181 9.79 -7.49 -9.59
CA ARG A 181 8.50 -7.07 -10.14
C ARG A 181 7.90 -5.90 -9.35
N PHE A 182 7.97 -5.93 -8.03
CA PHE A 182 7.57 -4.78 -7.20
C PHE A 182 8.47 -3.57 -7.43
N GLN A 183 9.78 -3.78 -7.58
CA GLN A 183 10.69 -2.69 -7.90
C GLN A 183 10.32 -2.04 -9.25
N ALA A 184 10.01 -2.84 -10.27
CA ALA A 184 9.61 -2.35 -11.58
C ALA A 184 8.29 -1.56 -11.53
N LEU A 185 7.29 -2.07 -10.79
CA LEU A 185 6.02 -1.36 -10.60
C LEU A 185 6.20 -0.02 -9.89
N ALA A 186 7.03 0.02 -8.85
CA ALA A 186 7.33 1.27 -8.15
C ALA A 186 8.06 2.26 -9.06
N PHE A 187 9.00 1.78 -9.87
CA PHE A 187 9.74 2.63 -10.81
C PHE A 187 8.85 3.15 -11.94
N ALA A 188 7.93 2.35 -12.45
CA ALA A 188 6.93 2.81 -13.43
C ALA A 188 6.08 3.98 -12.90
N GLY A 189 5.79 4.00 -11.60
CA GLY A 189 5.15 5.15 -10.94
C GLY A 189 6.03 6.41 -10.93
N VAL A 190 7.34 6.25 -10.70
CA VAL A 190 8.31 7.35 -10.79
C VAL A 190 8.39 7.89 -12.23
N GLU A 191 8.45 7.01 -13.21
CA GLU A 191 8.49 7.38 -14.63
C GLU A 191 7.20 8.09 -15.07
N SER A 192 6.05 7.62 -14.60
CA SER A 192 4.74 8.23 -14.89
C SER A 192 4.61 9.64 -14.32
N ALA A 193 5.30 9.96 -13.22
CA ALA A 193 5.39 11.31 -12.68
C ALA A 193 6.41 12.22 -13.41
N ALA A 194 7.01 11.73 -14.50
CA ALA A 194 8.15 12.31 -15.22
C ALA A 194 9.43 12.32 -14.36
N THR A 195 10.32 11.36 -14.61
CA THR A 195 11.58 11.18 -13.90
C THR A 195 12.43 12.45 -13.73
N PRO A 196 12.55 13.36 -14.73
CA PRO A 196 13.27 14.62 -14.54
C PRO A 196 12.65 15.56 -13.49
N VAL A 197 11.32 15.56 -13.36
CA VAL A 197 10.59 16.34 -12.34
C VAL A 197 10.85 15.75 -10.96
N VAL A 198 10.72 14.43 -10.83
CA VAL A 198 10.99 13.71 -9.58
C VAL A 198 12.45 13.89 -9.14
N ALA A 199 13.40 13.81 -10.07
CA ALA A 199 14.81 14.02 -9.80
C ALA A 199 15.11 15.44 -9.29
N ARG A 200 14.48 16.47 -9.88
CA ARG A 200 14.61 17.86 -9.45
C ARG A 200 14.05 18.05 -8.03
N LEU A 201 12.87 17.52 -7.77
CA LEU A 201 12.21 17.54 -6.46
C LEU A 201 13.08 16.83 -5.39
N CYS A 202 13.67 15.68 -5.74
CA CYS A 202 14.59 15.00 -4.83
C CYS A 202 15.85 15.83 -4.53
N LEU A 203 16.41 16.52 -5.54
CA LEU A 203 17.57 17.39 -5.37
C LEU A 203 17.24 18.64 -4.54
N SER A 204 16.08 19.27 -4.75
CA SER A 204 15.66 20.46 -3.97
C SER A 204 15.48 20.13 -2.49
N ARG A 205 15.12 18.88 -2.17
CA ARG A 205 14.95 18.39 -0.80
C ARG A 205 16.18 17.69 -0.22
N ALA A 206 17.21 17.41 -1.01
CA ALA A 206 18.37 16.61 -0.59
C ALA A 206 19.15 17.20 0.61
N GLY A 207 19.17 18.53 0.74
CA GLY A 207 19.84 19.21 1.86
C GLY A 207 19.11 19.09 3.20
N SER A 208 17.80 18.83 3.17
CA SER A 208 16.94 18.74 4.36
C SER A 208 16.40 17.33 4.63
N GLU A 209 16.39 16.46 3.63
CA GLU A 209 15.79 15.13 3.69
C GLU A 209 16.72 14.05 3.11
N PRO A 210 17.36 13.22 3.95
CA PRO A 210 18.29 12.18 3.51
C PRO A 210 17.66 11.16 2.54
N ASN A 211 16.36 10.86 2.70
CA ASN A 211 15.67 9.95 1.81
C ASN A 211 15.47 10.54 0.41
N ALA A 212 15.35 11.85 0.26
CA ALA A 212 15.26 12.48 -1.06
C ALA A 212 16.57 12.29 -1.85
N ALA A 213 17.72 12.48 -1.18
CA ALA A 213 19.03 12.21 -1.77
C ALA A 213 19.21 10.73 -2.15
N ALA A 214 18.82 9.81 -1.27
CA ALA A 214 18.91 8.37 -1.54
C ALA A 214 18.00 7.94 -2.70
N LEU A 215 16.80 8.52 -2.81
CA LEU A 215 15.89 8.25 -3.93
C LEU A 215 16.46 8.79 -5.25
N TYR A 216 17.05 9.99 -5.26
CA TYR A 216 17.73 10.51 -6.45
C TYR A 216 18.83 9.55 -6.97
N GLN A 217 19.66 9.03 -6.07
CA GLN A 217 20.70 8.06 -6.45
C GLN A 217 20.10 6.76 -6.99
N GLU A 218 19.00 6.30 -6.41
CA GLU A 218 18.28 5.12 -6.86
C GLU A 218 17.72 5.29 -8.28
N ILE A 219 17.13 6.46 -8.58
CA ILE A 219 16.66 6.82 -9.92
C ILE A 219 17.81 6.80 -10.92
N LYS A 220 18.92 7.49 -10.60
CA LYS A 220 20.10 7.58 -11.47
C LYS A 220 20.77 6.24 -11.74
N ARG A 221 20.64 5.28 -10.82
CA ARG A 221 21.15 3.92 -10.98
C ARG A 221 20.33 3.11 -11.99
N ARG A 222 19.03 3.38 -12.11
CA ARG A 222 18.08 2.65 -12.96
C ARG A 222 17.93 3.25 -14.36
N GLU A 223 18.29 4.51 -14.54
CA GLU A 223 18.38 5.17 -15.85
C GLU A 223 19.61 4.75 -16.69
N ARG A 224 20.52 3.92 -16.13
CA ARG A 224 21.73 3.42 -16.79
C ARG A 224 21.50 2.03 -17.35
#